data_AF-A0A1H3I4D4-F1
#
_entry.id   AF-A0A1H3I4D4-F1
#
_cell.length_a   1.000
_cell.length_b   1.000
_cell.length_c   1.000
_cell.angle_alpha   90.00
_cell.angle_beta   90.00
_cell.angle_gamma   90.00
#
_symmetry.space_group_name_H-M   'P 1'
#
loop_
_entity.id
_entity.type
_entity.pdbx_description
1 polymer ?
#
loop_
_entity_poly.entity_id
_entity_poly.type
_entity_poly.pdbx_seq_one_letter_code
_entity_poly.pdbx_strand_id
1 'polypeptide(L)'
;MQLPELAALAEWSDGDGLGRFERFVPMLGERVGFVLFPAHGAAMEATETMAHTLRDVLALGQADLAAIEALLWEECNFSFRVADYGAEARPGESALDAHLREFAVTGPADALARARLGEIHIDDGHAARFARLQYHTVAENLVSVIVKDGRIVDYDDDGTHLPWFEHDERYAHRRRRKVLG
;
A
#
# COMPACT_ATOMS: atom_id res chain seq x y z
N MET A 1 2.03 -4.67 -19.91
CA MET A 1 3.20 -5.56 -19.93
C MET A 1 2.72 -6.97 -20.24
N GLN A 2 3.35 -7.62 -21.21
CA GLN A 2 3.11 -9.03 -21.52
C GLN A 2 4.05 -9.90 -20.67
N LEU A 3 3.70 -11.18 -20.42
CA LEU A 3 4.54 -12.08 -19.62
C LEU A 3 6.00 -12.17 -20.12
N PRO A 4 6.29 -12.33 -21.43
CA PRO A 4 7.68 -12.37 -21.88
C PRO A 4 8.47 -11.09 -21.59
N GLU A 5 7.81 -9.93 -21.58
CA GLU A 5 8.44 -8.64 -21.20
C GLU A 5 8.75 -8.63 -19.71
N LEU A 6 7.82 -9.06 -18.86
CA LEU A 6 8.03 -9.14 -17.41
C LEU A 6 9.14 -10.13 -17.05
N ALA A 7 9.13 -11.32 -17.65
CA ALA A 7 10.13 -12.36 -17.42
C ALA A 7 11.55 -11.90 -17.81
N ALA A 8 11.68 -11.09 -18.86
CA ALA A 8 12.96 -10.53 -19.28
C ALA A 8 13.45 -9.36 -18.39
N LEU A 9 12.53 -8.69 -17.68
CA LEU A 9 12.84 -7.57 -16.79
C LEU A 9 13.16 -8.00 -15.36
N ALA A 10 12.53 -9.06 -14.87
CA ALA A 10 12.63 -9.48 -13.49
C ALA A 10 13.98 -10.13 -13.17
N GLU A 11 14.70 -9.55 -12.21
CA GLU A 11 15.89 -10.13 -11.63
C GLU A 11 15.51 -10.97 -10.40
N TRP A 12 15.67 -12.29 -10.51
CA TRP A 12 15.34 -13.22 -9.43
C TRP A 12 16.52 -13.43 -8.48
N SER A 13 16.22 -13.46 -7.19
CA SER A 13 17.21 -13.68 -6.13
C SER A 13 17.03 -15.06 -5.51
N ASP A 14 18.07 -15.90 -5.58
CA ASP A 14 18.10 -17.23 -4.93
C ASP A 14 18.02 -17.15 -3.40
N GLY A 15 18.31 -15.98 -2.80
CA GLY A 15 18.36 -15.81 -1.35
C GLY A 15 16.98 -15.73 -0.69
N ASP A 16 16.04 -15.04 -1.35
CA ASP A 16 14.69 -14.81 -0.84
C ASP A 16 13.58 -15.31 -1.78
N GLY A 17 13.94 -15.76 -2.99
CA GLY A 17 12.99 -16.27 -3.97
C GLY A 17 12.18 -15.20 -4.69
N LEU A 18 12.57 -13.92 -4.58
CA LEU A 18 11.78 -12.79 -5.09
C LEU A 18 12.36 -12.23 -6.39
N GLY A 19 11.46 -11.83 -7.29
CA GLY A 19 11.80 -11.14 -8.53
C GLY A 19 11.75 -9.63 -8.35
N ARG A 20 12.73 -8.88 -8.86
CA ARG A 20 12.78 -7.42 -8.71
C ARG A 20 13.02 -6.72 -10.03
N PHE A 21 12.41 -5.56 -10.20
CA PHE A 21 12.65 -4.67 -11.33
C PHE A 21 12.14 -3.27 -11.01
N GLU A 22 12.46 -2.30 -11.86
CA GLU A 22 11.90 -0.96 -11.76
C GLU A 22 11.06 -0.61 -12.99
N ARG A 23 9.94 0.08 -12.77
CA ARG A 23 9.08 0.57 -13.86
C ARG A 23 8.49 1.94 -13.53
N PHE A 24 8.26 2.72 -14.58
CA PHE A 24 7.52 3.97 -14.48
C PHE A 24 6.04 3.70 -14.17
N VAL A 25 5.50 4.35 -13.13
CA VAL A 25 4.11 4.25 -12.70
C VAL A 25 3.38 5.54 -13.09
N PRO A 26 2.49 5.52 -14.10
CA PRO A 26 1.89 6.74 -14.65
C PRO A 26 1.14 7.59 -13.62
N MET A 27 0.41 6.96 -12.71
CA MET A 27 -0.35 7.64 -11.65
C MET A 27 0.55 8.51 -10.75
N LEU A 28 1.78 8.06 -10.50
CA LEU A 28 2.74 8.71 -9.60
C LEU A 28 3.71 9.64 -10.34
N GLY A 29 3.85 9.46 -11.66
CA GLY A 29 4.77 10.26 -12.45
C GLY A 29 6.25 9.96 -12.20
N GLU A 30 6.57 8.80 -11.63
CA GLU A 30 7.95 8.41 -11.28
C GLU A 30 8.23 6.91 -11.52
N ARG A 31 9.51 6.53 -11.41
CA ARG A 31 9.94 5.12 -11.45
C ARG A 31 9.91 4.54 -10.05
N VAL A 32 9.28 3.38 -9.90
CA VAL A 32 9.13 2.69 -8.62
C VAL A 32 9.71 1.28 -8.73
N GLY A 33 10.27 0.79 -7.62
CA GLY A 33 10.68 -0.60 -7.48
C GLY A 33 9.46 -1.52 -7.35
N PHE A 34 9.47 -2.62 -8.11
CA PHE A 34 8.49 -3.68 -8.03
C PHE A 34 9.15 -4.94 -7.49
N VAL A 35 8.40 -5.67 -6.66
CA VAL A 35 8.79 -6.99 -6.15
C VAL A 35 7.71 -8.00 -6.51
N LEU A 36 8.12 -9.10 -7.15
CA LEU A 36 7.28 -10.22 -7.51
C LEU A 36 7.38 -11.29 -6.42
N PHE A 37 6.23 -11.64 -5.83
CA PHE A 37 6.10 -12.69 -4.82
C PHE A 37 5.44 -13.92 -5.44
N PRO A 38 6.20 -14.98 -5.76
CA PRO A 38 5.63 -16.25 -6.22
C PRO A 38 4.67 -16.85 -5.22
N ALA A 39 3.73 -17.64 -5.72
CA ALA A 39 2.91 -18.48 -4.87
C ALA A 39 3.79 -19.39 -3.99
N HIS A 40 3.33 -19.73 -2.79
CA HIS A 40 4.10 -20.54 -1.86
C HIS A 40 4.53 -21.88 -2.47
N GLY A 41 5.84 -22.12 -2.53
CA GLY A 41 6.44 -23.33 -3.11
C GLY A 41 6.48 -23.37 -4.64
N ALA A 42 6.11 -22.29 -5.33
CA ALA A 42 6.23 -22.16 -6.78
C ALA A 42 7.67 -21.87 -7.21
N ALA A 43 7.93 -22.00 -8.51
CA ALA A 43 9.21 -21.64 -9.11
C ALA A 43 9.44 -20.12 -9.08
N MET A 44 10.71 -19.72 -9.10
CA MET A 44 11.15 -18.33 -9.23
C MET A 44 11.01 -17.87 -10.69
N GLU A 45 9.77 -17.67 -11.12
CA GLU A 45 9.44 -17.24 -12.47
C GLU A 45 8.26 -16.27 -12.50
N ALA A 46 8.23 -15.41 -13.52
CA ALA A 46 7.10 -14.53 -13.72
C ALA A 46 5.91 -15.35 -14.22
N THR A 47 4.70 -15.03 -13.75
CA THR A 47 3.46 -15.70 -14.16
C THR A 47 2.54 -14.76 -14.92
N GLU A 48 1.56 -15.33 -15.64
CA GLU A 48 0.50 -14.53 -16.28
C GLU A 48 -0.29 -13.73 -15.25
N THR A 49 -0.56 -14.30 -14.07
CA THR A 49 -1.22 -13.58 -12.97
C THR A 49 -0.44 -12.35 -12.58
N MET A 50 0.88 -12.47 -12.35
CA MET A 50 1.73 -11.31 -12.04
C MET A 50 1.73 -10.27 -13.16
N ALA A 51 1.83 -10.70 -14.42
CA ALA A 51 1.80 -9.79 -15.57
C ALA A 51 0.46 -9.05 -15.68
N HIS A 52 -0.66 -9.73 -15.34
CA HIS A 52 -1.99 -9.14 -15.28
C HIS A 52 -2.10 -8.14 -14.15
N THR A 53 -1.71 -8.51 -12.93
CA THR A 53 -1.72 -7.63 -11.76
C THR A 53 -0.86 -6.39 -11.98
N LEU A 54 0.30 -6.53 -12.61
CA LEU A 54 1.15 -5.39 -12.96
C LEU A 54 0.44 -4.44 -13.94
N ARG A 55 -0.29 -4.97 -14.93
CA ARG A 55 -1.08 -4.12 -15.83
C ARG A 55 -2.19 -3.40 -15.09
N ASP A 56 -2.84 -4.08 -14.16
CA ASP A 56 -3.87 -3.50 -13.31
C ASP A 56 -3.30 -2.30 -12.52
N VAL A 57 -2.12 -2.46 -11.90
CA VAL A 57 -1.42 -1.37 -11.20
C VAL A 57 -1.03 -0.22 -12.15
N LEU A 58 -0.47 -0.53 -13.32
CA LEU A 58 -0.04 0.49 -14.28
C LEU A 58 -1.22 1.22 -14.95
N ALA A 59 -2.43 0.68 -14.85
CA ALA A 59 -3.67 1.27 -15.34
C ALA A 59 -4.37 2.17 -14.32
N LEU A 60 -3.93 2.16 -13.05
CA LEU A 60 -4.44 3.08 -12.03
C LEU A 60 -4.21 4.54 -12.46
N GLY A 61 -5.18 5.39 -12.13
CA GLY A 61 -5.20 6.79 -12.56
C GLY A 61 -5.39 7.78 -11.40
N GLN A 62 -5.66 9.04 -11.75
CA GLN A 62 -5.81 10.12 -10.78
C GLN A 62 -6.97 9.90 -9.78
N ALA A 63 -8.02 9.18 -10.19
CA ALA A 63 -9.11 8.82 -9.28
C ALA A 63 -8.64 7.81 -8.20
N ASP A 64 -7.77 6.88 -8.55
CA ASP A 64 -7.18 5.92 -7.62
C ASP A 64 -6.17 6.60 -6.70
N LEU A 65 -5.44 7.60 -7.20
CA LEU A 65 -4.57 8.43 -6.37
C LEU A 65 -5.34 9.12 -5.24
N ALA A 66 -6.52 9.69 -5.55
CA ALA A 66 -7.39 10.29 -4.53
C ALA A 66 -7.88 9.26 -3.50
N ALA A 67 -8.07 7.99 -3.89
CA ALA A 67 -8.38 6.91 -2.94
C ALA A 67 -7.18 6.61 -2.02
N ILE A 68 -5.96 6.60 -2.56
CA ILE A 68 -4.72 6.44 -1.77
C ILE A 68 -4.57 7.60 -0.77
N GLU A 69 -4.77 8.85 -1.20
CA GLU A 69 -4.75 10.03 -0.32
C GLU A 69 -5.73 9.87 0.85
N ALA A 70 -6.96 9.42 0.56
CA ALA A 70 -7.97 9.21 1.57
C ALA A 70 -7.60 8.11 2.58
N LEU A 71 -6.98 7.02 2.11
CA LEU A 71 -6.53 5.92 2.97
C LEU A 71 -5.34 6.32 3.84
N LEU A 72 -4.36 7.04 3.29
CA LEU A 72 -3.22 7.56 4.08
C LEU A 72 -3.69 8.60 5.11
N TRP A 73 -4.71 9.39 4.78
CA TRP A 73 -5.34 10.29 5.75
C TRP A 73 -6.07 9.54 6.86
N GLU A 74 -6.80 8.47 6.51
CA GLU A 74 -7.43 7.58 7.48
C GLU A 74 -6.37 6.97 8.40
N GLU A 75 -5.21 6.58 7.86
CA GLU A 75 -4.06 6.08 8.61
C GLU A 75 -3.57 7.08 9.64
N CYS A 76 -3.22 8.30 9.22
CA CYS A 76 -2.75 9.32 10.15
C CYS A 76 -3.79 9.58 11.27
N ASN A 77 -5.06 9.66 10.89
CA ASN A 77 -6.16 9.85 11.84
C ASN A 77 -6.33 8.70 12.82
N PHE A 78 -6.11 7.47 12.38
CA PHE A 78 -6.18 6.30 13.23
C PHE A 78 -4.99 6.30 14.20
N SER A 79 -3.78 6.39 13.68
CA SER A 79 -2.53 6.32 14.43
C SER A 79 -2.44 7.42 15.49
N PHE A 80 -2.76 8.67 15.15
CA PHE A 80 -2.77 9.79 16.09
C PHE A 80 -3.90 9.76 17.13
N ARG A 81 -4.90 8.88 16.97
CA ARG A 81 -5.92 8.64 18.01
C ARG A 81 -5.54 7.51 18.97
N VAL A 82 -4.78 6.53 18.50
CA VAL A 82 -4.54 5.29 19.27
C VAL A 82 -3.13 5.23 19.88
N ALA A 83 -2.20 6.07 19.40
CA ALA A 83 -0.84 6.16 19.90
C ALA A 83 -0.46 7.62 20.20
N ASP A 84 0.52 7.77 21.09
CA ASP A 84 1.11 9.05 21.44
C ASP A 84 2.51 9.14 20.82
N TYR A 85 2.72 10.18 20.02
CA TYR A 85 3.97 10.49 19.34
C TYR A 85 4.67 11.72 19.94
N GLY A 86 4.29 12.11 21.16
CA GLY A 86 4.93 13.20 21.91
C GLY A 86 4.44 14.60 21.53
N ALA A 87 3.29 14.71 20.84
CA ALA A 87 2.72 16.00 20.49
C ALA A 87 2.02 16.64 21.71
N GLU A 88 2.54 17.76 22.18
CA GLU A 88 1.94 18.48 23.31
C GLU A 88 0.66 19.21 22.89
N ALA A 89 -0.47 18.85 23.52
CA ALA A 89 -1.74 19.52 23.31
C ALA A 89 -1.80 20.89 24.00
N ARG A 90 -2.27 21.89 23.26
CA ARG A 90 -2.57 23.23 23.78
C ARG A 90 -3.87 23.20 24.60
N PRO A 91 -4.13 24.21 25.46
CA PRO A 91 -5.40 24.30 26.19
C PRO A 91 -6.61 24.24 25.25
N GLY A 92 -7.47 23.23 25.42
CA GLY A 92 -8.67 23.01 24.60
C GLY A 92 -8.44 22.24 23.29
N GLU A 93 -7.21 21.85 22.97
CA GLU A 93 -6.86 21.05 21.80
C GLU A 93 -7.00 19.54 22.12
N SER A 94 -7.56 18.77 21.20
CA SER A 94 -7.57 17.31 21.35
C SER A 94 -6.19 16.72 21.08
N ALA A 95 -5.92 15.51 21.58
CA ALA A 95 -4.66 14.82 21.26
C ALA A 95 -4.48 14.65 19.74
N LEU A 96 -5.54 14.32 19.01
CA LEU A 96 -5.49 14.23 17.55
C LEU A 96 -5.09 15.56 16.91
N ASP A 97 -5.72 16.67 17.32
CA ASP A 97 -5.45 17.99 16.74
C ASP A 97 -3.99 18.41 17.01
N ALA A 98 -3.46 18.09 18.20
CA ALA A 98 -2.07 18.34 18.55
C ALA A 98 -1.10 17.58 17.62
N HIS A 99 -1.37 16.31 17.33
CA HIS A 99 -0.58 15.52 16.39
C HIS A 99 -0.69 16.05 14.96
N LEU A 100 -1.91 16.27 14.46
CA LEU A 100 -2.13 16.81 13.11
C LEU A 100 -1.38 18.14 12.90
N ARG A 101 -1.35 18.99 13.91
CA ARG A 101 -0.58 20.22 13.92
C ARG A 101 0.93 19.97 13.94
N GLU A 102 1.42 19.14 14.85
CA GLU A 102 2.86 18.88 15.04
C GLU A 102 3.48 18.26 13.78
N PHE A 103 2.78 17.32 13.17
CA PHE A 103 3.19 16.66 11.93
C PHE A 103 2.81 17.44 10.66
N ALA A 104 2.13 18.58 10.82
CA ALA A 104 1.69 19.48 9.76
C ALA A 104 0.91 18.77 8.64
N VAL A 105 -0.06 17.92 9.03
CA VAL A 105 -0.98 17.20 8.15
C VAL A 105 -2.38 17.79 8.31
N THR A 106 -2.89 18.48 7.28
CA THR A 106 -4.20 19.15 7.34
C THR A 106 -5.29 18.43 6.54
N GLY A 107 -4.93 17.41 5.76
CA GLY A 107 -5.88 16.60 5.02
C GLY A 107 -5.22 15.54 4.11
N PRO A 108 -6.00 14.93 3.20
CA PRO A 108 -5.55 13.84 2.32
C PRO A 108 -4.32 14.15 1.46
N ALA A 109 -4.29 15.31 0.81
CA ALA A 109 -3.16 15.70 -0.02
C ALA A 109 -1.85 15.81 0.78
N ASP A 110 -1.91 16.35 2.01
CA ASP A 110 -0.73 16.45 2.88
C ASP A 110 -0.25 15.07 3.37
N ALA A 111 -1.19 14.16 3.66
CA ALA A 111 -0.87 12.81 4.12
C ALA A 111 -0.07 12.05 3.04
N LEU A 112 -0.51 12.13 1.77
CA LEU A 112 0.23 11.56 0.66
C LEU A 112 1.56 12.29 0.40
N ALA A 113 1.55 13.63 0.36
CA ALA A 113 2.75 14.41 0.04
C ALA A 113 3.91 14.21 1.04
N ARG A 114 3.58 13.80 2.27
CA ARG A 114 4.56 13.51 3.33
C ARG A 114 4.86 12.02 3.49
N ALA A 115 4.00 11.15 2.97
CA ALA A 115 4.28 9.73 2.92
C ALA A 115 5.34 9.43 1.85
N ARG A 116 6.04 8.31 2.00
CA ARG A 116 7.02 7.84 1.02
C ARG A 116 6.64 6.43 0.55
N LEU A 117 6.36 6.30 -0.74
CA LEU A 117 6.25 4.99 -1.37
C LEU A 117 7.63 4.32 -1.39
N GLY A 118 7.72 3.12 -0.84
CA GLY A 118 8.92 2.29 -0.91
C GLY A 118 8.93 1.48 -2.21
N GLU A 119 8.05 0.47 -2.25
CA GLU A 119 7.97 -0.50 -3.33
C GLU A 119 6.53 -0.96 -3.57
N ILE A 120 6.31 -1.56 -4.75
CA ILE A 120 5.05 -2.17 -5.13
C ILE A 120 5.23 -3.68 -5.19
N HIS A 121 4.51 -4.39 -4.34
CA HIS A 121 4.52 -5.84 -4.33
C HIS A 121 3.41 -6.39 -5.22
N ILE A 122 3.74 -7.39 -6.02
CA ILE A 122 2.81 -8.15 -6.86
C ILE A 122 2.75 -9.56 -6.29
N ASP A 123 1.63 -9.90 -5.66
CA ASP A 123 1.44 -11.17 -4.96
C ASP A 123 0.70 -12.18 -5.86
N ASP A 124 1.20 -13.41 -5.93
CA ASP A 124 0.60 -14.53 -6.67
C ASP A 124 0.13 -15.65 -5.71
N GLY A 125 -0.65 -16.60 -6.23
CA GLY A 125 -1.19 -17.72 -5.45
C GLY A 125 -2.51 -17.44 -4.72
N HIS A 126 -3.16 -16.33 -5.08
CA HIS A 126 -4.48 -15.94 -4.60
C HIS A 126 -5.55 -16.15 -5.67
N ALA A 127 -6.82 -16.19 -5.27
CA ALA A 127 -7.92 -16.31 -6.23
C ALA A 127 -8.15 -14.98 -6.95
N ALA A 128 -8.08 -13.87 -6.21
CA ALA A 128 -8.01 -12.52 -6.76
C ALA A 128 -6.57 -12.11 -7.09
N ARG A 129 -6.44 -11.08 -7.93
CA ARG A 129 -5.14 -10.46 -8.23
C ARG A 129 -4.82 -9.39 -7.19
N PHE A 130 -3.72 -9.55 -6.46
CA PHE A 130 -3.33 -8.59 -5.42
C PHE A 130 -2.02 -7.89 -5.74
N ALA A 131 -2.03 -6.57 -5.51
CA ALA A 131 -0.81 -5.80 -5.33
C ALA A 131 -0.86 -5.00 -4.04
N ARG A 132 0.29 -4.65 -3.50
CA ARG A 132 0.44 -3.82 -2.31
C ARG A 132 1.38 -2.66 -2.60
N LEU A 133 0.91 -1.44 -2.42
CA LEU A 133 1.74 -0.24 -2.51
C LEU A 133 2.21 0.07 -1.08
N GLN A 134 3.49 -0.13 -0.82
CA GLN A 134 4.05 -0.01 0.52
C GLN A 134 4.43 1.45 0.82
N TYR A 135 3.81 2.05 1.82
CA TYR A 135 4.07 3.43 2.23
C TYR A 135 4.69 3.48 3.64
N HIS A 136 5.76 4.27 3.77
CA HIS A 136 6.12 4.87 5.04
C HIS A 136 5.23 6.09 5.25
N THR A 137 4.40 6.05 6.28
CA THR A 137 3.41 7.09 6.58
C THR A 137 4.00 8.21 7.43
N VAL A 138 3.22 9.28 7.62
CA VAL A 138 3.62 10.41 8.47
C VAL A 138 3.73 10.00 9.94
N ALA A 139 2.92 9.03 10.36
CA ALA A 139 2.97 8.44 11.69
C ALA A 139 4.10 7.39 11.86
N GLU A 140 5.08 7.38 10.94
CA GLU A 140 6.22 6.45 10.88
C GLU A 140 5.84 4.95 10.77
N ASN A 141 4.58 4.65 10.49
CA ASN A 141 4.12 3.29 10.25
C ASN A 141 4.44 2.85 8.82
N LEU A 142 4.81 1.57 8.67
CA LEU A 142 4.93 0.92 7.37
C LEU A 142 3.61 0.20 7.06
N VAL A 143 2.88 0.71 6.08
CA VAL A 143 1.56 0.18 5.68
C VAL A 143 1.57 -0.23 4.22
N SER A 144 0.67 -1.15 3.87
CA SER A 144 0.39 -1.55 2.50
C SER A 144 -0.99 -1.05 2.10
N VAL A 145 -1.08 -0.19 1.07
CA VAL A 145 -2.35 0.07 0.38
C VAL A 145 -2.64 -1.11 -0.54
N ILE A 146 -3.81 -1.72 -0.39
CA ILE A 146 -4.18 -2.97 -1.05
C ILE A 146 -4.91 -2.67 -2.35
N VAL A 147 -4.39 -3.24 -3.43
CA VAL A 147 -5.02 -3.29 -4.75
C VAL A 147 -5.55 -4.69 -4.97
N LYS A 148 -6.85 -4.81 -5.25
CA LYS A 148 -7.50 -6.07 -5.61
C LYS A 148 -8.15 -5.93 -6.97
N ASP A 149 -7.77 -6.80 -7.90
CA ASP A 149 -8.30 -6.82 -9.27
C ASP A 149 -8.31 -5.43 -9.94
N GLY A 150 -7.22 -4.67 -9.72
CA GLY A 150 -7.05 -3.31 -10.26
C GLY A 150 -7.81 -2.20 -9.56
N ARG A 151 -8.28 -2.42 -8.33
CA ARG A 151 -8.99 -1.42 -7.53
C ARG A 151 -8.33 -1.24 -6.17
N ILE A 152 -8.19 0.00 -5.73
CA ILE A 152 -7.81 0.32 -4.34
C ILE A 152 -8.96 -0.05 -3.41
N VAL A 153 -8.71 -0.91 -2.42
CA VAL A 153 -9.79 -1.43 -1.54
C VAL A 153 -9.65 -1.06 -0.07
N ASP A 154 -8.42 -1.05 0.47
CA ASP A 154 -8.14 -0.73 1.88
C ASP A 154 -6.64 -0.45 2.06
N TYR A 155 -6.23 -0.18 3.29
CA TYR A 155 -4.83 -0.32 3.72
C TYR A 155 -4.75 -1.18 4.99
N ASP A 156 -3.59 -1.79 5.24
CA ASP A 156 -3.30 -2.50 6.49
C ASP A 156 -1.79 -2.47 6.77
N ASP A 157 -1.36 -3.01 7.91
CA ASP A 157 0.06 -3.15 8.25
C ASP A 157 0.84 -3.90 7.16
N ASP A 158 2.12 -3.58 6.99
CA ASP A 158 3.00 -4.38 6.15
C ASP A 158 3.09 -5.83 6.66
N GLY A 159 2.88 -6.78 5.75
CA GLY A 159 2.73 -8.20 6.09
C GLY A 159 1.28 -8.66 6.35
N THR A 160 0.28 -7.84 6.01
CA THR A 160 -1.12 -8.25 6.09
C THR A 160 -1.42 -9.56 5.36
N HIS A 161 -2.34 -10.34 5.93
CA HIS A 161 -2.77 -11.59 5.33
C HIS A 161 -3.81 -11.34 4.23
N LEU A 162 -3.34 -11.23 2.98
CA LEU A 162 -4.15 -10.94 1.78
C LEU A 162 -5.46 -11.74 1.65
N PRO A 163 -5.54 -13.03 2.05
CA PRO A 163 -6.81 -13.77 2.03
C PRO A 163 -7.95 -13.13 2.84
N TRP A 164 -7.69 -12.24 3.79
CA TRP A 164 -8.75 -11.48 4.46
C TRP A 164 -9.52 -10.55 3.49
N PHE A 165 -8.87 -10.06 2.44
CA PHE A 165 -9.45 -9.18 1.43
C PHE A 165 -10.13 -9.92 0.28
N GLU A 166 -9.94 -11.24 0.17
CA GLU A 166 -10.65 -12.08 -0.82
C GLU A 166 -12.16 -12.02 -0.61
N HIS A 167 -12.58 -12.19 0.64
CA HIS A 167 -13.99 -12.20 1.03
C HIS A 167 -14.48 -10.83 1.48
N ASP A 168 -13.55 -9.94 1.85
CA ASP A 168 -13.91 -8.67 2.43
C ASP A 168 -12.91 -7.54 2.17
N GLU A 169 -13.23 -6.76 1.15
CA GLU A 169 -12.43 -5.62 0.70
C GLU A 169 -12.20 -4.55 1.78
N ARG A 170 -13.02 -4.49 2.86
CA ARG A 170 -12.88 -3.50 3.93
C ARG A 170 -12.60 -4.13 5.30
N TYR A 171 -11.91 -5.26 5.29
CA TYR A 171 -11.58 -6.01 6.49
C TYR A 171 -10.82 -5.16 7.51
N ALA A 172 -9.73 -4.53 7.10
CA ALA A 172 -8.85 -3.77 7.98
C ALA A 172 -9.54 -2.48 8.47
N HIS A 173 -10.27 -1.80 7.60
CA HIS A 173 -11.11 -0.66 7.98
C HIS A 173 -12.07 -1.00 9.13
N ARG A 174 -12.79 -2.12 9.05
CA ARG A 174 -13.69 -2.51 10.15
C ARG A 174 -12.96 -2.79 11.46
N ARG A 175 -11.75 -3.36 11.40
CA ARG A 175 -10.93 -3.55 12.60
C ARG A 175 -10.53 -2.22 13.22
N ARG A 176 -10.08 -1.26 12.41
CA ARG A 176 -9.78 0.10 12.89
C ARG A 176 -10.99 0.77 13.51
N ARG A 177 -12.17 0.67 12.86
CA ARG A 177 -13.43 1.18 13.42
C ARG A 177 -13.74 0.56 14.79
N LYS A 178 -13.57 -0.75 14.95
CA LYS A 178 -13.80 -1.44 16.23
C LYS A 178 -12.85 -0.94 17.34
N VAL A 179 -11.61 -0.59 17.00
CA VAL A 179 -10.64 -0.04 17.97
C VAL A 179 -11.05 1.37 18.40
N LEU A 180 -11.60 2.17 17.48
CA LEU A 180 -12.01 3.55 17.77
C LEU A 180 -13.34 3.66 18.55
N GLY A 181 -14.14 2.60 18.64
CA GLY A 181 -15.46 2.57 19.29
C GLY A 181 -16.57 3.06 18.36
#